data_AF-A0A2A5SXD0-F1
#
_entry.id   AF-A0A2A5SXD0-F1
#
_cell.length_a   1.000
_cell.length_b   1.000
_cell.length_c   1.000
_cell.angle_alpha   90.00
_cell.angle_beta   90.00
_cell.angle_gamma   90.00
#
_symmetry.space_group_name_H-M   'P 1'
#
loop_
_entity.id
_entity.type
_entity.pdbx_description
1 polymer ?
#
loop_
_entity_poly.entity_id
_entity_poly.type
_entity_poly.pdbx_seq_one_letter_code
_entity_poly.pdbx_strand_id
1 'polypeptide(L)'
;MKSELKNCLISVNVVHAGQTKITGVCKKGSDYQVFASNNNMMISKRENVNNDGTFSLSIPPQLEGQLLTVYLYHDKNGGSFEFSIALVVEAAELDKITSVEDYCLFSDLDGFIRGTYRGPNATKIFLTIDGVDTAILTINPGEGEFQYFLANLPIDVLSEVFISIVDKEEKILDTQKLKIIP
;
A
#
# COMPACT_ATOMS: atom_id res chain seq x y z
N MET A 1 31.67 -4.55 35.42
CA MET A 1 30.66 -5.06 34.47
C MET A 1 30.23 -3.91 33.58
N LYS A 2 30.71 -3.88 32.32
CA LYS A 2 30.19 -2.94 31.32
C LYS A 2 28.79 -3.45 30.93
N SER A 3 27.80 -2.58 31.10
CA SER A 3 26.43 -2.69 30.61
C SER A 3 26.43 -3.29 29.20
N GLU A 4 25.90 -4.50 29.07
CA GLU A 4 25.53 -5.06 27.77
C GLU A 4 24.29 -4.29 27.31
N LEU A 5 24.47 -3.25 26.49
CA LEU A 5 23.45 -2.84 25.52
C LEU A 5 23.29 -4.00 24.52
N LYS A 6 22.57 -5.05 24.89
CA LYS A 6 22.19 -6.15 24.00
C LYS A 6 20.87 -5.79 23.30
N ASN A 7 21.00 -5.18 22.12
CA ASN A 7 20.05 -5.19 21.00
C ASN A 7 18.56 -5.04 21.33
N CYS A 8 18.09 -3.79 21.42
CA CYS A 8 16.68 -3.47 21.29
C CYS A 8 16.28 -3.58 19.80
N LEU A 9 15.46 -4.60 19.45
CA LEU A 9 15.12 -4.98 18.08
C LEU A 9 13.62 -4.86 17.79
N ILE A 10 12.89 -3.93 18.43
CA ILE A 10 11.52 -3.68 17.97
C ILE A 10 11.58 -2.82 16.71
N SER A 11 10.91 -3.27 15.64
CA SER A 11 10.65 -2.46 14.47
C SER A 11 9.20 -2.65 14.05
N VAL A 12 8.57 -1.55 13.65
CA VAL A 12 7.19 -1.51 13.17
C VAL A 12 7.19 -1.10 11.70
N ASN A 13 6.19 -1.56 10.95
CA ASN A 13 5.97 -1.07 9.59
C ASN A 13 5.61 0.42 9.60
N VAL A 14 5.80 1.08 8.46
CA VAL A 14 5.20 2.40 8.21
C VAL A 14 3.67 2.24 8.22
N VAL A 15 2.98 3.19 8.84
CA VAL A 15 1.51 3.20 8.96
C VAL A 15 0.98 4.40 8.20
N HIS A 16 0.14 4.16 7.20
CA HIS A 16 -0.51 5.21 6.42
C HIS A 16 -1.92 5.51 6.96
N ALA A 17 -2.41 6.71 6.69
CA ALA A 17 -3.79 7.09 7.03
C ALA A 17 -4.80 6.10 6.44
N GLY A 18 -5.82 5.74 7.22
CA GLY A 18 -6.82 4.74 6.85
C GLY A 18 -6.40 3.28 7.11
N GLN A 19 -5.12 2.99 7.30
CA GLN A 19 -4.62 1.63 7.58
C GLN A 19 -5.14 1.10 8.93
N THR A 20 -5.46 -0.19 8.99
CA THR A 20 -6.10 -0.84 10.15
C THR A 20 -5.21 -1.88 10.84
N LYS A 21 -3.94 -1.96 10.46
CA LYS A 21 -2.99 -2.92 11.00
C LYS A 21 -1.62 -2.30 11.23
N ILE A 22 -1.01 -2.65 12.35
CA ILE A 22 0.42 -2.44 12.63
C ILE A 22 1.07 -3.80 12.72
N THR A 23 2.08 -4.06 11.91
CA THR A 23 2.93 -5.24 11.98
C THR A 23 4.32 -4.84 12.46
N GLY A 24 5.01 -5.80 13.05
CA GLY A 24 6.38 -5.57 13.46
C GLY A 24 7.07 -6.85 13.87
N VAL A 25 8.33 -6.67 14.23
CA VAL A 25 9.16 -7.71 14.82
C VAL A 25 9.78 -7.17 16.10
N CYS A 26 10.01 -8.06 17.06
CA CYS A 26 10.79 -7.78 18.25
C CYS A 26 11.63 -9.00 18.62
N LYS A 27 12.16 -9.02 19.86
CA LYS A 27 12.94 -10.16 20.37
C LYS A 27 12.10 -11.44 20.30
N LYS A 28 12.69 -12.53 19.82
CA LYS A 28 12.05 -13.85 19.77
C LYS A 28 11.70 -14.33 21.18
N GLY A 29 10.51 -14.91 21.32
CA GLY A 29 10.02 -15.51 22.55
C GLY A 29 8.57 -15.11 22.82
N SER A 30 7.74 -16.09 23.18
CA SER A 30 6.30 -15.93 23.47
C SER A 30 5.98 -15.19 24.76
N ASP A 31 6.99 -14.75 25.50
CA ASP A 31 6.84 -14.16 26.83
C ASP A 31 6.61 -12.64 26.79
N TYR A 32 6.32 -12.09 25.60
CA TYR A 32 6.09 -10.67 25.39
C TYR A 32 4.68 -10.40 24.88
N GLN A 33 4.11 -9.28 25.33
CA GLN A 33 2.85 -8.73 24.84
C GLN A 33 3.07 -7.35 24.21
N VAL A 34 2.31 -7.05 23.18
CA VAL A 34 2.30 -5.76 22.48
C VAL A 34 0.91 -5.15 22.45
N PHE A 35 0.85 -3.81 22.48
CA PHE A 35 -0.36 -3.05 22.13
C PHE A 35 -0.01 -1.66 21.61
N ALA A 36 -0.95 -1.04 20.90
CA ALA A 36 -0.83 0.30 20.36
C ALA A 36 -1.72 1.28 21.12
N SER A 37 -1.25 2.53 21.23
CA SER A 37 -2.01 3.67 21.70
C SER A 37 -1.93 4.83 20.71
N ASN A 38 -2.92 5.71 20.76
CA ASN A 38 -2.88 7.05 20.18
C ASN A 38 -3.08 8.04 21.33
N ASN A 39 -2.10 8.92 21.55
CA ASN A 39 -2.13 9.89 22.65
C ASN A 39 -2.51 9.27 24.02
N ASN A 40 -1.85 8.16 24.37
CA ASN A 40 -2.07 7.37 25.60
C ASN A 40 -3.43 6.64 25.70
N MET A 41 -4.31 6.77 24.72
CA MET A 41 -5.52 5.95 24.64
C MET A 41 -5.20 4.66 23.89
N MET A 42 -5.43 3.51 24.52
CA MET A 42 -5.21 2.21 23.90
C MET A 42 -6.17 2.01 22.72
N ILE A 43 -5.61 1.72 21.53
CA ILE A 43 -6.36 1.56 20.27
C ILE A 43 -6.28 0.14 19.69
N SER A 44 -5.51 -0.75 20.30
CA SER A 44 -5.50 -2.18 20.01
C SER A 44 -5.78 -3.00 21.26
N LYS A 45 -6.07 -4.29 21.08
CA LYS A 45 -5.95 -5.24 22.20
C LYS A 45 -4.48 -5.48 22.51
N ARG A 46 -4.21 -6.05 23.69
CA ARG A 46 -2.91 -6.67 23.97
C ARG A 46 -2.85 -8.00 23.24
N GLU A 47 -1.77 -8.22 22.51
CA GLU A 47 -1.54 -9.45 21.75
C GLU A 47 -0.18 -10.02 22.14
N ASN A 48 -0.07 -11.35 22.18
CA ASN A 48 1.21 -12.01 22.39
C ASN A 48 2.08 -11.90 21.14
N VAL A 49 3.38 -11.72 21.35
CA VAL A 49 4.38 -11.84 20.30
C VAL A 49 4.51 -13.31 19.90
N ASN A 50 4.59 -13.58 18.60
CA ASN A 50 4.78 -14.92 18.07
C ASN A 50 6.17 -15.49 18.44
N ASN A 51 6.32 -16.80 18.41
CA ASN A 51 7.59 -17.47 18.72
C ASN A 51 8.76 -17.04 17.81
N ASP A 52 8.46 -16.61 16.59
CA ASP A 52 9.45 -16.08 15.64
C ASP A 52 9.81 -14.61 15.87
N GLY A 53 9.16 -13.95 16.84
CA GLY A 53 9.34 -12.54 17.18
C GLY A 53 8.42 -11.59 16.43
N THR A 54 7.55 -12.07 15.53
CA THR A 54 6.61 -11.22 14.80
C THR A 54 5.37 -10.88 15.63
N PHE A 55 4.72 -9.76 15.31
CA PHE A 55 3.41 -9.42 15.84
C PHE A 55 2.55 -8.67 14.81
N SER A 56 1.23 -8.68 15.01
CA SER A 56 0.26 -7.98 14.19
C SER A 56 -0.88 -7.47 15.06
N LEU A 57 -1.03 -6.15 15.14
CA LEU A 57 -2.05 -5.46 15.92
C LEU A 57 -3.13 -4.93 14.98
N SER A 58 -4.39 -5.27 15.26
CA SER A 58 -5.52 -4.62 14.62
C SER A 58 -5.85 -3.30 15.34
N ILE A 59 -5.99 -2.23 14.57
CA ILE A 59 -6.30 -0.88 15.05
C ILE A 59 -7.45 -0.27 14.24
N PRO A 60 -8.20 0.70 14.79
CA PRO A 60 -9.11 1.51 13.99
C PRO A 60 -8.33 2.38 12.98
N PRO A 61 -8.96 2.78 11.85
CA PRO A 61 -8.36 3.72 10.90
C PRO A 61 -7.86 4.99 11.60
N GLN A 62 -6.64 5.42 11.28
CA GLN A 62 -6.03 6.63 11.83
C GLN A 62 -5.95 7.73 10.76
N LEU A 63 -5.87 8.98 11.21
CA LEU A 63 -5.65 10.16 10.38
C LEU A 63 -4.15 10.44 10.24
N GLU A 64 -3.77 11.08 9.13
CA GLU A 64 -2.41 11.56 8.89
C GLU A 64 -1.92 12.46 10.05
N GLY A 65 -0.64 12.33 10.40
CA GLY A 65 0.02 13.13 11.42
C GLY A 65 -0.26 12.68 12.86
N GLN A 66 -1.14 11.70 13.08
CA GLN A 66 -1.38 11.16 14.42
C GLN A 66 -0.14 10.43 14.95
N LEU A 67 0.18 10.66 16.22
CA LEU A 67 1.28 9.97 16.90
C LEU A 67 0.74 8.68 17.54
N LEU A 68 1.21 7.54 17.05
CA LEU A 68 0.95 6.25 17.66
C LEU A 68 2.15 5.83 18.49
N THR A 69 1.90 5.06 19.54
CA THR A 69 2.96 4.43 20.33
C THR A 69 2.65 2.95 20.48
N VAL A 70 3.56 2.10 20.05
CA VAL A 70 3.51 0.65 20.28
C VAL A 70 4.35 0.35 21.51
N TYR A 71 3.74 -0.34 22.46
CA TYR A 71 4.38 -0.76 23.70
C TYR A 71 4.66 -2.25 23.68
N LEU A 72 5.80 -2.63 24.24
CA LEU A 72 6.23 -4.00 24.48
C LEU A 72 6.36 -4.21 25.99
N TYR A 73 5.73 -5.27 26.48
CA TYR A 73 5.75 -5.68 27.88
C TYR A 73 6.21 -7.12 27.99
N HIS A 74 6.98 -7.45 29.02
CA HIS A 74 7.32 -8.82 29.35
C HIS A 74 6.28 -9.38 30.32
N ASP A 75 5.60 -10.46 29.89
CA ASP A 75 4.44 -11.02 30.58
C ASP A 75 4.87 -11.81 31.85
N LYS A 76 6.01 -12.50 31.78
CA LYS A 76 6.58 -13.17 32.96
C LYS A 76 7.11 -12.14 33.95
N ASN A 77 6.48 -12.07 35.13
CA ASN A 77 6.69 -11.15 36.27
C ASN A 77 5.76 -9.93 36.35
N GLY A 78 4.47 -10.08 36.02
CA GLY A 78 3.46 -9.06 36.34
C GLY A 78 3.40 -7.90 35.36
N GLY A 79 3.84 -8.11 34.11
CA GLY A 79 3.72 -7.14 33.03
C GLY A 79 4.70 -5.98 33.17
N SER A 80 6.01 -6.24 33.23
CA SER A 80 7.01 -5.18 33.25
C SER A 80 7.08 -4.48 31.88
N PHE A 81 7.11 -3.16 31.90
CA PHE A 81 7.39 -2.38 30.70
C PHE A 81 8.82 -2.66 30.24
N GLU A 82 8.98 -2.99 28.96
CA GLU A 82 10.29 -3.25 28.37
C GLU A 82 10.71 -2.10 27.46
N PHE A 83 9.84 -1.73 26.53
CA PHE A 83 10.17 -0.74 25.51
C PHE A 83 8.92 -0.17 24.84
N SER A 84 9.04 1.01 24.25
CA SER A 84 8.03 1.55 23.33
C SER A 84 8.67 2.23 22.13
N ILE A 85 7.98 2.18 20.99
CA ILE A 85 8.34 2.90 19.78
C ILE A 85 7.18 3.81 19.38
N ALA A 86 7.51 5.08 19.13
CA ALA A 86 6.58 6.04 18.59
C ALA A 86 6.70 6.07 17.06
N LEU A 87 5.58 6.19 16.38
CA LEU A 87 5.51 6.34 14.92
C LEU A 87 4.44 7.38 14.58
N VAL A 88 4.67 8.14 13.53
CA VAL A 88 3.70 9.11 13.02
C VAL A 88 2.97 8.47 11.85
N VAL A 89 1.65 8.59 11.82
CA VAL A 89 0.85 8.11 10.68
C VAL A 89 1.16 8.99 9.47
N GLU A 90 1.66 8.37 8.41
CA GLU A 90 1.94 9.05 7.15
C GLU A 90 0.66 9.28 6.35
N ALA A 91 0.74 10.13 5.32
CA ALA A 91 -0.36 10.34 4.38
C ALA A 91 -0.85 9.01 3.80
N ALA A 92 -2.13 8.95 3.43
CA ALA A 92 -2.68 7.77 2.76
C ALA A 92 -1.89 7.47 1.46
N GLU A 93 -1.65 6.20 1.19
CA GLU A 93 -1.15 5.82 -0.13
C GLU A 93 -2.20 6.19 -1.17
N LEU A 94 -1.77 6.98 -2.16
CA LEU A 94 -2.64 7.42 -3.23
C LEU A 94 -2.67 6.37 -4.34
N ASP A 95 -3.87 6.09 -4.82
CA ASP A 95 -4.09 5.39 -6.08
C ASP A 95 -3.64 6.31 -7.23
N LYS A 96 -2.71 5.83 -8.04
CA LYS A 96 -2.08 6.61 -9.11
C LYS A 96 -1.53 5.74 -10.24
N ILE A 97 -1.73 6.17 -11.48
CA ILE A 97 -0.97 5.72 -12.64
C ILE A 97 0.40 6.41 -12.59
N THR A 98 1.45 5.62 -12.43
CA THR A 98 2.80 6.11 -12.18
C THR A 98 3.61 6.27 -13.46
N SER A 99 3.29 5.51 -14.50
CA SER A 99 3.84 5.69 -15.83
C SER A 99 2.90 5.11 -16.89
N VAL A 100 2.98 5.68 -18.10
CA VAL A 100 2.38 5.16 -19.33
C VAL A 100 3.41 5.39 -20.43
N GLU A 101 3.74 4.35 -21.17
CA GLU A 101 4.61 4.46 -22.35
C GLU A 101 3.87 5.16 -23.50
N ASP A 102 4.60 5.95 -24.30
CA ASP A 102 4.06 6.51 -25.54
C ASP A 102 3.70 5.36 -26.50
N TYR A 103 2.55 5.45 -27.16
CA TYR A 103 2.11 4.45 -28.13
C TYR A 103 2.38 4.92 -29.56
N CYS A 104 3.21 4.19 -30.30
CA CYS A 104 3.53 4.50 -31.69
C CYS A 104 2.65 3.68 -32.65
N LEU A 105 1.85 4.38 -33.47
CA LEU A 105 0.87 3.76 -34.37
C LEU A 105 1.48 3.07 -35.59
N PHE A 106 2.60 3.59 -36.12
CA PHE A 106 3.12 3.15 -37.41
C PHE A 106 4.45 2.36 -37.31
N SER A 107 4.88 1.96 -36.11
CA SER A 107 6.11 1.18 -35.91
C SER A 107 5.87 -0.32 -35.80
N ASP A 108 6.92 -1.12 -36.04
CA ASP A 108 6.97 -2.57 -35.82
C ASP A 108 6.91 -2.97 -34.32
N LEU A 109 6.49 -2.07 -33.43
CA LEU A 109 6.25 -2.39 -32.04
C LEU A 109 5.12 -3.43 -31.93
N ASP A 110 5.15 -4.16 -30.84
CA ASP A 110 4.26 -5.31 -30.62
C ASP A 110 2.79 -4.95 -30.35
N GLY A 111 2.39 -3.69 -30.55
CA GLY A 111 1.00 -3.26 -30.47
C GLY A 111 0.45 -3.14 -29.05
N PHE A 112 1.29 -3.26 -28.02
CA PHE A 112 0.88 -3.12 -26.63
C PHE A 112 1.08 -1.71 -26.09
N ILE A 113 0.14 -1.26 -25.27
CA ILE A 113 0.40 -0.20 -24.28
C ILE A 113 0.92 -0.84 -23.00
N ARG A 114 1.79 -0.11 -22.31
CA ARG A 114 2.38 -0.52 -21.04
C ARG A 114 2.39 0.65 -20.07
N GLY A 115 2.38 0.32 -18.80
CA GLY A 115 2.53 1.30 -17.75
C GLY A 115 2.60 0.64 -16.38
N THR A 116 2.76 1.49 -15.39
CA THR A 116 2.84 1.12 -13.98
C THR A 116 1.77 1.85 -13.18
N TYR A 117 1.35 1.26 -12.07
CA TYR A 117 0.43 1.87 -11.12
C TYR A 117 0.86 1.57 -9.69
N ARG A 118 0.38 2.40 -8.76
CA ARG A 118 0.35 2.14 -7.32
C ARG A 118 -1.06 2.44 -6.86
N GLY A 119 -1.64 1.61 -6.00
CA GLY A 119 -2.92 1.94 -5.38
C GLY A 119 -3.46 0.83 -4.50
N PRO A 120 -3.71 1.08 -3.20
CA PRO A 120 -4.29 0.08 -2.31
C PRO A 120 -5.75 -0.25 -2.66
N ASN A 121 -6.41 0.55 -3.49
CA ASN A 121 -7.80 0.34 -3.90
C ASN A 121 -7.97 0.04 -5.40
N ALA A 122 -6.93 0.23 -6.20
CA ALA A 122 -6.95 -0.07 -7.63
C ALA A 122 -7.14 -1.58 -7.88
N THR A 123 -8.24 -1.95 -8.53
CA THR A 123 -8.55 -3.37 -8.84
C THR A 123 -8.80 -3.62 -10.32
N LYS A 124 -9.04 -2.56 -11.10
CA LYS A 124 -9.18 -2.67 -12.55
C LYS A 124 -8.53 -1.49 -13.26
N ILE A 125 -8.16 -1.71 -14.52
CA ILE A 125 -7.80 -0.67 -15.47
C ILE A 125 -8.89 -0.60 -16.53
N PHE A 126 -9.40 0.60 -16.78
CA PHE A 126 -10.32 0.94 -17.85
C PHE A 126 -9.59 1.67 -18.97
N LEU A 127 -9.92 1.31 -20.21
CA LEU A 127 -9.50 2.04 -21.39
C LEU A 127 -10.72 2.71 -22.03
N THR A 128 -10.67 4.04 -22.17
CA THR A 128 -11.68 4.84 -22.86
C THR A 128 -11.08 5.39 -24.15
N ILE A 129 -11.72 5.13 -25.28
CA ILE A 129 -11.30 5.58 -26.61
C ILE A 129 -12.40 6.46 -27.17
N ASP A 130 -12.09 7.73 -27.44
CA ASP A 130 -13.04 8.70 -27.98
C ASP A 130 -14.35 8.79 -27.19
N GLY A 131 -14.22 8.68 -25.86
CA GLY A 131 -15.35 8.69 -24.91
C GLY A 131 -16.09 7.36 -24.74
N VAL A 132 -15.63 6.28 -25.40
CA VAL A 132 -16.23 4.94 -25.32
C VAL A 132 -15.31 4.00 -24.54
N ASP A 133 -15.85 3.42 -23.46
CA ASP A 133 -15.15 2.39 -22.70
C ASP A 133 -15.00 1.12 -23.55
N THR A 134 -13.75 0.67 -23.73
CA THR A 134 -13.40 -0.39 -24.68
C THR A 134 -12.83 -1.63 -24.01
N ALA A 135 -12.08 -1.49 -22.91
CA ALA A 135 -11.45 -2.61 -22.24
C ALA A 135 -11.39 -2.45 -20.73
N ILE A 136 -11.45 -3.58 -20.03
CA ILE A 136 -11.30 -3.68 -18.58
C ILE A 136 -10.27 -4.78 -18.29
N LEU A 137 -9.23 -4.45 -17.53
CA LEU A 137 -8.22 -5.40 -17.06
C LEU A 137 -8.30 -5.48 -15.55
N THR A 138 -8.43 -6.69 -15.01
CA THR A 138 -8.33 -6.90 -13.57
C THR A 138 -6.87 -6.82 -13.15
N ILE A 139 -6.60 -6.06 -12.10
CA ILE A 139 -5.29 -5.89 -11.48
C ILE A 139 -5.39 -6.19 -9.98
N ASN A 140 -4.25 -6.45 -9.34
CA ASN A 140 -4.20 -6.64 -7.89
C ASN A 140 -3.90 -5.29 -7.22
N PRO A 141 -4.57 -4.96 -6.09
CA PRO A 141 -4.19 -3.80 -5.30
C PRO A 141 -2.72 -3.83 -4.87
N GLY A 142 -2.11 -2.64 -4.78
CA GLY A 142 -0.70 -2.45 -4.46
C GLY A 142 0.05 -1.79 -5.61
N GLU A 143 1.29 -2.22 -5.84
CA GLU A 143 2.13 -1.75 -6.94
C GLU A 143 2.19 -2.81 -8.04
N GLY A 144 2.09 -2.38 -9.30
CA GLY A 144 2.16 -3.31 -10.41
C GLY A 144 2.37 -2.66 -11.77
N GLU A 145 2.52 -3.53 -12.75
CA GLU A 145 2.59 -3.20 -14.17
C GLU A 145 1.31 -3.65 -14.86
N PHE A 146 1.00 -3.01 -15.98
CA PHE A 146 -0.06 -3.46 -16.88
C PHE A 146 0.42 -3.44 -18.32
N GLN A 147 -0.18 -4.32 -19.12
CA GLN A 147 -0.05 -4.29 -20.57
C GLN A 147 -1.39 -4.60 -21.21
N TYR A 148 -1.64 -4.00 -22.37
CA TYR A 148 -2.85 -4.26 -23.15
C TYR A 148 -2.57 -4.17 -24.64
N PHE A 149 -3.07 -5.15 -25.40
CA PHE A 149 -2.90 -5.16 -26.86
C PHE A 149 -3.90 -4.19 -27.50
N LEU A 150 -3.40 -3.02 -27.90
CA LEU A 150 -4.19 -1.92 -28.43
C LEU A 150 -4.38 -2.01 -29.95
N ALA A 151 -3.45 -2.64 -30.67
CA ALA A 151 -3.39 -2.60 -32.13
C ALA A 151 -4.60 -3.18 -32.88
N ASN A 152 -5.46 -3.98 -32.23
CA ASN A 152 -6.70 -4.48 -32.84
C ASN A 152 -7.88 -3.52 -32.71
N LEU A 153 -7.71 -2.40 -32.00
CA LEU A 153 -8.77 -1.43 -31.78
C LEU A 153 -8.74 -0.34 -32.85
N PRO A 154 -9.91 0.23 -33.20
CA PRO A 154 -10.00 1.27 -34.21
C PRO A 154 -9.51 2.61 -33.65
N ILE A 155 -8.19 2.82 -33.66
CA ILE A 155 -7.54 4.04 -33.20
C ILE A 155 -6.69 4.68 -34.29
N ASP A 156 -6.57 6.00 -34.26
CA ASP A 156 -5.65 6.76 -35.09
C ASP A 156 -4.93 7.86 -34.28
N VAL A 157 -4.08 8.65 -34.96
CA VAL A 157 -3.26 9.70 -34.33
C VAL A 157 -4.08 10.83 -33.69
N LEU A 158 -5.36 10.93 -34.01
CA LEU A 158 -6.30 11.91 -33.46
C LEU A 158 -7.16 11.34 -32.33
N SER A 159 -7.23 10.01 -32.19
CA SER A 159 -8.01 9.36 -31.14
C SER A 159 -7.60 9.84 -29.75
N GLU A 160 -8.58 10.11 -28.91
CA GLU A 160 -8.37 10.41 -27.50
C GLU A 160 -8.48 9.13 -26.68
N VAL A 161 -7.32 8.61 -26.24
CA VAL A 161 -7.24 7.40 -25.43
C VAL A 161 -6.88 7.75 -24.00
N PHE A 162 -7.71 7.33 -23.06
CA PHE A 162 -7.50 7.49 -21.62
C PHE A 162 -7.39 6.13 -20.94
N ILE A 163 -6.42 6.03 -20.05
CA ILE A 163 -6.21 4.88 -19.17
C ILE A 163 -6.63 5.33 -17.78
N SER A 164 -7.55 4.61 -17.16
CA SER A 164 -8.01 4.89 -15.81
C SER A 164 -7.79 3.69 -14.92
N ILE A 165 -7.28 3.89 -13.70
CA ILE A 165 -7.39 2.88 -12.64
C ILE A 165 -8.67 3.15 -11.86
N VAL A 166 -9.38 2.08 -11.54
CA VAL A 166 -10.67 2.15 -10.83
C VAL A 166 -10.68 1.17 -9.65
N ASP A 167 -11.54 1.45 -8.67
CA ASP A 167 -11.80 0.52 -7.56
C ASP A 167 -12.75 -0.62 -7.97
N LYS A 168 -13.08 -1.48 -7.00
CA LYS A 168 -13.95 -2.65 -7.21
C LYS A 168 -15.37 -2.26 -7.67
N GLU A 169 -15.81 -1.05 -7.33
CA GLU A 169 -17.11 -0.45 -7.67
C GLU A 169 -17.02 0.36 -8.98
N GLU A 170 -15.88 0.29 -9.68
CA GLU A 170 -15.59 0.98 -10.94
C GLU A 170 -15.57 2.51 -10.82
N LYS A 171 -15.37 3.02 -9.60
CA LYS A 171 -15.11 4.44 -9.40
C LYS A 171 -13.69 4.76 -9.86
N ILE A 172 -13.56 5.80 -10.68
CA ILE A 172 -12.27 6.33 -11.14
C ILE A 172 -11.45 6.83 -9.93
N LEU A 173 -10.24 6.30 -9.82
CA LEU A 173 -9.25 6.65 -8.81
C LEU A 173 -8.18 7.59 -9.37
N ASP A 174 -7.71 7.29 -10.59
CA ASP A 174 -6.80 8.14 -11.35
C ASP A 174 -6.97 7.87 -12.85
N THR A 175 -6.66 8.87 -13.68
CA THR A 175 -6.77 8.81 -15.14
C THR A 175 -5.58 9.50 -15.80
N GLN A 176 -5.01 8.86 -16.82
CA GLN A 176 -3.94 9.41 -17.62
C GLN A 176 -4.26 9.31 -19.11
N LYS A 177 -4.03 10.40 -19.85
CA LYS A 177 -4.14 10.39 -21.32
C LYS A 177 -2.93 9.65 -21.91
N LEU A 178 -3.21 8.67 -22.76
CA LEU A 178 -2.17 8.00 -23.56
C LEU A 178 -1.66 8.98 -24.61
N LYS A 179 -0.34 9.12 -24.70
CA LYS A 179 0.27 9.87 -25.78
C LYS A 179 0.47 8.96 -26.98
N ILE A 180 -0.31 9.23 -28.02
CA ILE A 180 -0.19 8.57 -29.31
C ILE A 180 0.79 9.37 -30.17
N ILE A 181 1.79 8.68 -30.71
CA ILE A 181 2.75 9.24 -31.65
C ILE A 181 2.63 8.52 -33.00
N PRO A 182 2.85 9.23 -34.13
CA PRO A 182 2.99 8.61 -35.43
C PRO A 182 4.07 7.52 -35.41
#